data_AF-A0A382L605-F1
#
_entry.id   AF-A0A382L605-F1
#
_cell.length_a   1.000
_cell.length_b   1.000
_cell.length_c   1.000
_cell.angle_alpha   90.00
_cell.angle_beta   90.00
_cell.angle_gamma   90.00
#
_symmetry.space_group_name_H-M   'P 1'
#
loop_
_entity.id
_entity.type
_entity.pdbx_description
1 polymer ?
#
loop_
_entity_poly.entity_id
_entity_poly.type
_entity_poly.pdbx_seq_one_letter_code
_entity_poly.pdbx_strand_id
1 'polypeptide(L)'
;MSSIKEKTMRIEQLARELGFDGFGVTGSVSRKGVERYKEWLNLDYEGEMVYMSRNVDKRSDLKMVFPGVKSVVCLRINYLTTDKSMEFVD
;
A
#
# COMPACT_ATOMS: atom_id res chain seq x y z
N MET A 1 -23.38 4.59 -18.13
CA MET A 1 -22.56 4.41 -16.89
C MET A 1 -21.12 4.66 -17.27
N SER A 2 -20.34 5.36 -16.43
CA SER A 2 -18.91 5.61 -16.70
C SER A 2 -18.11 4.31 -16.66
N SER A 3 -17.18 4.13 -17.60
CA SER A 3 -16.31 2.95 -17.69
C SER A 3 -15.33 2.87 -16.51
N ILE A 4 -14.81 1.67 -16.19
CA ILE A 4 -13.80 1.51 -15.13
C ILE A 4 -12.58 2.41 -15.40
N LYS A 5 -12.17 2.51 -16.67
CA LYS A 5 -11.05 3.35 -17.10
C LYS A 5 -11.28 4.82 -16.79
N GLU A 6 -12.45 5.36 -17.12
CA GLU A 6 -12.81 6.76 -16.80
C GLU A 6 -12.83 7.01 -15.30
N LYS A 7 -13.39 6.09 -14.51
CA LYS A 7 -13.40 6.20 -13.04
C LYS A 7 -11.98 6.25 -12.48
N THR A 8 -11.11 5.34 -12.94
CA THR A 8 -9.71 5.31 -12.51
C THR A 8 -8.99 6.60 -12.87
N MET A 9 -9.16 7.12 -14.09
CA MET A 9 -8.56 8.40 -14.52
C MET A 9 -9.03 9.58 -13.67
N ARG A 10 -10.34 9.66 -13.38
CA ARG A 10 -10.88 10.74 -12.55
C ARG A 10 -10.34 10.70 -11.11
N ILE A 11 -10.20 9.50 -10.55
CA ILE A 11 -9.64 9.33 -9.20
C ILE A 11 -8.13 9.64 -9.20
N GLU A 12 -7.38 9.21 -10.23
CA GLU A 12 -5.97 9.55 -10.38
C GLU A 12 -5.76 11.06 -10.46
N GLN A 13 -6.57 11.76 -11.27
CA GLN A 13 -6.52 13.21 -11.38
C GLN A 13 -6.77 13.87 -10.02
N LEU A 14 -7.83 13.46 -9.31
CA LEU A 14 -8.13 13.97 -7.98
C LEU A 14 -7.00 13.69 -6.98
N ALA A 15 -6.38 12.51 -7.03
CA ALA A 15 -5.25 12.19 -6.16
C ALA A 15 -4.06 13.14 -6.40
N ARG A 16 -3.77 13.47 -7.66
CA ARG A 16 -2.71 14.44 -7.99
C ARG A 16 -3.05 15.85 -7.53
N GLU A 17 -4.31 16.28 -7.72
CA GLU A 17 -4.79 17.58 -7.26
C GLU A 17 -4.72 17.72 -5.73
N LEU A 18 -4.92 16.62 -4.99
CA LEU A 18 -4.75 16.55 -3.54
C LEU A 18 -3.28 16.48 -3.08
N GLY A 19 -2.31 16.43 -3.99
CA GLY A 19 -0.89 16.44 -3.68
C GLY A 19 -0.24 15.07 -3.48
N PHE A 20 -0.87 13.97 -3.89
CA PHE A 20 -0.23 12.65 -3.83
C PHE A 20 0.81 12.49 -4.97
N ASP A 21 2.00 12.00 -4.62
CA ASP A 21 3.12 11.74 -5.54
C ASP A 21 2.97 10.44 -6.36
N GLY A 22 1.98 9.62 -6.05
CA GLY A 22 1.74 8.37 -6.75
C GLY A 22 0.33 7.83 -6.54
N PHE A 23 -0.14 7.11 -7.57
CA PHE A 23 -1.46 6.51 -7.62
C PHE A 23 -1.38 5.13 -8.28
N GLY A 24 -2.19 4.18 -7.82
CA GLY A 24 -2.37 2.87 -8.44
C GLY A 24 -3.62 2.16 -7.94
N VAL A 25 -4.02 1.10 -8.63
CA VAL A 25 -5.17 0.27 -8.25
C VAL A 25 -4.77 -1.21 -8.31
N THR A 26 -5.10 -1.97 -7.28
CA THR A 26 -4.93 -3.43 -7.24
C THR A 26 -6.22 -4.14 -6.85
N GLY A 27 -6.37 -5.41 -7.22
CA GLY A 27 -7.53 -6.24 -6.87
C GLY A 27 -7.23 -7.33 -5.82
N SER A 28 -5.97 -7.58 -5.50
CA SER A 28 -5.58 -8.70 -4.65
C SER A 28 -4.28 -8.43 -3.89
N VAL A 29 -4.11 -9.13 -2.76
CA VAL A 29 -2.83 -9.20 -2.05
C VAL A 29 -1.85 -10.07 -2.83
N SER A 30 -0.57 -9.69 -2.84
CA SER A 30 0.48 -10.51 -3.45
C SER A 30 0.71 -11.79 -2.65
N ARG A 31 0.45 -12.96 -3.26
CA ARG A 31 0.69 -14.28 -2.64
C ARG A 31 2.13 -14.43 -2.15
N LYS A 32 3.11 -14.07 -2.99
CA LYS A 32 4.53 -14.11 -2.62
C LYS A 32 4.85 -13.18 -1.44
N GLY A 33 4.18 -12.03 -1.37
CA GLY A 33 4.32 -11.09 -0.25
C GLY A 33 3.79 -11.70 1.06
N VAL A 34 2.64 -12.38 0.99
CA VAL A 34 2.06 -13.09 2.14
C VAL A 34 2.94 -14.22 2.62
N GLU A 35 3.46 -15.05 1.72
CA GLU A 35 4.36 -16.17 2.06
C GLU A 35 5.61 -15.66 2.79
N ARG A 36 6.29 -14.66 2.21
CA ARG A 36 7.48 -14.04 2.84
C ARG A 36 7.16 -13.40 4.19
N TYR A 37 6.00 -12.79 4.34
CA TYR A 37 5.59 -12.19 5.60
C TYR A 37 5.40 -13.24 6.70
N LYS A 38 4.79 -14.38 6.36
CA LYS A 38 4.63 -15.51 7.29
C LYS A 38 5.97 -16.14 7.65
N GLU A 39 6.86 -16.33 6.68
CA GLU A 39 8.22 -16.81 6.92
C GLU A 39 8.99 -15.87 7.85
N TRP A 40 8.91 -14.56 7.62
CA TRP A 40 9.56 -13.54 8.45
C TRP A 40 9.05 -13.55 9.90
N LEU A 41 7.74 -13.72 10.11
CA LEU A 41 7.15 -13.87 11.45
C LEU A 41 7.58 -15.18 12.14
N ASN A 42 7.67 -16.28 11.40
CA ASN A 42 8.12 -17.57 11.95
C ASN A 42 9.59 -17.55 12.41
N LEU A 43 10.35 -16.54 12.00
CA LEU A 43 11.74 -16.31 12.42
C LEU A 43 11.84 -15.30 13.58
N ASP A 44 10.72 -14.88 14.17
CA ASP A 44 10.63 -13.87 15.23
C ASP A 44 11.28 -12.52 14.85
N TYR A 45 11.32 -12.20 13.55
CA TYR A 45 11.95 -10.97 13.06
C TYR A 45 11.13 -9.71 13.34
N GLU A 46 9.92 -9.82 13.88
CA GLU A 46 9.16 -8.69 14.38
C GLU A 46 9.77 -8.01 15.60
N GLY A 47 10.65 -8.68 16.35
CA GLY A 47 11.21 -8.17 17.59
C GLY A 47 10.10 -7.73 18.56
N GLU A 48 10.10 -6.45 18.94
CA GLU A 48 9.09 -5.89 19.84
C GLU A 48 7.77 -5.50 19.14
N MET A 49 7.69 -5.60 17.81
CA MET A 49 6.50 -5.23 17.02
C MET A 49 5.42 -6.32 17.05
N VAL A 50 5.02 -6.77 18.25
CA VAL A 50 4.04 -7.84 18.48
C VAL A 50 2.70 -7.61 17.76
N TYR A 51 2.36 -6.35 17.42
CA TYR A 51 1.16 -6.05 16.62
C TYR A 51 1.21 -6.61 15.19
N MET A 52 2.40 -6.97 14.67
CA MET A 52 2.56 -7.56 13.35
C MET A 52 1.86 -8.91 13.27
N SER A 53 2.07 -9.80 14.25
CA SER A 53 1.48 -11.15 14.28
C SER A 53 -0.03 -11.18 14.63
N ARG A 54 -0.61 -10.10 15.19
CA ARG A 54 -2.01 -10.08 15.67
C ARG A 54 -3.09 -10.29 14.60
N ASN A 55 -2.83 -9.94 13.33
CA ASN A 55 -3.86 -9.90 12.28
C ASN A 55 -3.33 -10.41 10.92
N VAL A 56 -2.56 -11.50 10.91
CA VAL A 56 -1.95 -12.06 9.69
C VAL A 56 -2.99 -12.33 8.60
N ASP A 57 -4.17 -12.86 8.96
CA ASP A 57 -5.22 -13.17 7.99
C ASP A 57 -5.77 -11.92 7.30
N LYS A 58 -6.00 -10.84 8.05
CA LYS A 58 -6.44 -9.55 7.47
C LYS A 58 -5.39 -8.92 6.56
N ARG A 59 -4.10 -9.14 6.85
CA ARG A 59 -2.98 -8.70 6.00
C ARG A 59 -2.83 -9.58 4.75
N SER A 60 -3.39 -10.79 4.78
CA SER A 60 -3.27 -11.79 3.71
C SER A 60 -4.49 -11.83 2.79
N ASP A 61 -5.66 -11.40 3.26
CA ASP A 61 -6.91 -11.41 2.50
C ASP A 61 -7.72 -10.12 2.73
N LEU A 62 -7.95 -9.38 1.64
CA LEU A 62 -8.74 -8.15 1.65
C LEU A 62 -10.19 -8.37 2.10
N LYS A 63 -10.77 -9.56 1.85
CA LYS A 63 -12.15 -9.89 2.25
C LYS A 63 -12.32 -9.93 3.77
N MET A 64 -11.24 -10.23 4.49
CA MET A 64 -11.21 -10.21 5.96
C MET A 64 -11.16 -8.78 6.51
N VAL A 65 -10.83 -7.79 5.68
CA VAL A 65 -10.89 -6.36 6.00
C VAL A 65 -12.26 -5.78 5.63
N PHE A 66 -12.73 -6.03 4.41
CA PHE A 66 -14.00 -5.52 3.91
C PHE A 66 -14.69 -6.55 3.00
N PRO A 67 -15.83 -7.13 3.43
CA PRO A 67 -16.58 -8.07 2.61
C PRO A 67 -16.99 -7.45 1.27
N GLY A 68 -16.76 -8.18 0.18
CA GLY A 68 -17.15 -7.74 -1.17
C GLY A 68 -16.20 -6.75 -1.84
N VAL A 69 -15.06 -6.42 -1.23
CA VAL A 69 -14.00 -5.60 -1.85
C VAL A 69 -13.63 -6.13 -3.23
N LYS A 70 -13.52 -5.20 -4.20
CA LYS A 70 -13.19 -5.50 -5.60
C LYS A 70 -11.84 -4.91 -6.01
N SER A 71 -11.48 -3.77 -5.44
CA SER A 71 -10.23 -3.08 -5.72
C SER A 71 -9.81 -2.22 -4.54
N VAL A 72 -8.52 -1.94 -4.47
CA VAL A 72 -7.87 -1.07 -3.50
C VAL A 72 -7.19 0.05 -4.28
N VAL A 73 -7.45 1.29 -3.88
CA VAL A 73 -6.73 2.46 -4.39
C VAL A 73 -5.51 2.67 -3.51
N CYS A 74 -4.33 2.69 -4.13
CA CYS A 74 -3.05 2.89 -3.47
C CYS A 74 -2.53 4.29 -3.79
N LEU A 75 -2.16 5.03 -2.75
CA LEU A 75 -1.61 6.39 -2.85
C LEU A 75 -0.22 6.42 -2.22
N ARG A 76 0.64 7.30 -2.72
CA ARG A 76 2.00 7.48 -2.21
C ARG A 76 2.28 8.96 -1.99
N ILE A 77 2.98 9.26 -0.90
CA ILE A 77 3.59 10.56 -0.65
C ILE A 77 5.09 10.33 -0.45
N ASN A 78 5.92 11.17 -1.05
CA ASN A 78 7.34 11.25 -0.78
C ASN A 78 7.55 12.06 0.50
N TYR A 79 8.04 11.40 1.55
CA TYR A 79 8.26 12.04 2.85
C TYR A 79 9.64 12.72 2.97
N LEU A 80 10.40 12.84 1.87
CA LEU A 80 11.65 13.60 1.87
C LEU A 80 11.34 15.08 2.04
N THR A 81 11.67 15.63 3.22
CA THR A 81 11.43 17.03 3.60
C THR A 81 12.53 17.98 3.14
N THR A 82 13.66 17.46 2.66
CA THR A 82 14.82 18.24 2.25
C THR A 82 14.84 18.38 0.73
N ASP A 83 15.19 19.58 0.27
CA ASP A 83 15.43 19.81 -1.15
C ASP A 83 16.56 18.91 -1.64
N LYS A 84 16.55 18.47 -2.89
CA LYS A 84 17.62 17.62 -3.44
C LYS A 84 18.88 18.45 -3.73
N SER A 85 19.25 19.38 -2.86
CA SER A 85 20.55 20.04 -2.93
C SER A 85 21.61 19.01 -2.55
N MET A 86 22.66 18.85 -3.35
CA MET A 86 23.83 18.03 -2.97
C MET A 86 24.68 18.68 -1.87
N GLU A 87 24.11 19.60 -1.09
CA GLU A 87 24.77 20.31 0.02
C GLU A 87 25.14 19.37 1.18
N PHE A 88 24.65 18.13 1.18
CA PHE A 88 25.03 17.09 2.14
C PHE A 88 26.28 16.28 1.73
N VAL A 89 26.99 16.68 0.67
CA VAL A 89 28.16 15.97 0.12
C VAL A 89 29.50 16.66 0.47
N ASP A 90 29.50 17.66 1.36
CA ASP A 90 30.73 18.27 1.88
C ASP A 90 31.31 17.52 3.10
#